data_AF-A0A260BS38-F1
#
_entry.id   AF-A0A260BS38-F1
#
_cell.length_a   1.000
_cell.length_b   1.000
_cell.length_c   1.000
_cell.angle_alpha   90.00
_cell.angle_beta   90.00
_cell.angle_gamma   90.00
#
_symmetry.space_group_name_H-M   'P 1'
#
loop_
_entity.id
_entity.type
_entity.pdbx_description
1 polymer ?
#
loop_
_entity_poly.entity_id
_entity_poly.type
_entity_poly.pdbx_seq_one_letter_code
_entity_poly.pdbx_strand_id
1 'polypeptide(L)'
;MLADTASGATWPYAALTMTSFSDQEEADVGLLGTLPFTIEQEIRRRGGTYTAGHPWQQHIEITDTLITGQNPASTAAVAEQLAHRTATSSTSAIRSGLR
;
A
#
# COMPACT_ATOMS: atom_id res chain seq x y z
N MET A 1 8.20 0.53 -7.29
CA MET A 1 7.21 0.21 -8.35
C MET A 1 6.49 1.50 -8.72
N LEU A 2 7.14 2.36 -9.51
CA LEU A 2 6.55 3.61 -10.03
C LEU A 2 6.52 3.45 -11.55
N ALA A 3 5.34 3.24 -12.11
CA ALA A 3 5.20 3.10 -13.56
C ALA A 3 5.48 4.44 -14.26
N ASP A 4 6.17 4.36 -15.39
CA ASP A 4 6.45 5.47 -16.30
C ASP A 4 5.15 5.93 -16.98
N THR A 5 4.86 7.23 -16.85
CA THR A 5 3.68 7.87 -17.45
C THR A 5 3.86 8.13 -18.94
N ALA A 6 5.06 7.90 -19.51
CA ALA A 6 5.36 8.15 -20.91
C ALA A 6 4.64 7.21 -21.90
N SER A 7 3.99 6.12 -21.43
CA SER A 7 3.32 5.14 -22.28
C SER A 7 1.84 5.42 -22.56
N GLY A 8 1.25 6.46 -21.95
CA GLY A 8 -0.21 6.65 -21.97
C GLY A 8 -0.99 5.63 -21.12
N ALA A 9 -0.29 4.71 -20.45
CA ALA A 9 -0.90 3.78 -19.51
C ALA A 9 -1.34 4.49 -18.22
N THR A 10 -2.58 4.23 -17.81
CA THR A 10 -3.09 4.69 -16.51
C THR A 10 -2.35 3.95 -15.40
N TRP A 11 -2.01 4.65 -14.31
CA TRP A 11 -1.34 4.05 -13.17
C TRP A 11 -2.22 2.90 -12.61
N PRO A 12 -1.69 1.67 -12.49
CA PRO A 12 -2.52 0.49 -12.20
C PRO A 12 -3.17 0.49 -10.80
N TYR A 13 -2.76 1.43 -9.94
CA TYR A 13 -3.31 1.58 -8.59
C TYR A 13 -4.24 2.78 -8.44
N ALA A 14 -4.59 3.45 -9.55
CA ALA A 14 -5.58 4.52 -9.52
C ALA A 14 -6.91 4.01 -8.92
N ALA A 15 -7.56 4.86 -8.13
CA ALA A 15 -8.76 4.60 -7.35
C ALA A 15 -8.67 3.53 -6.23
N LEU A 16 -7.56 2.78 -6.12
CA LEU A 16 -7.40 1.84 -5.01
C LEU A 16 -7.10 2.59 -3.71
N THR A 17 -7.63 2.08 -2.60
CA THR A 17 -7.28 2.58 -1.26
C THR A 17 -5.98 1.98 -0.79
N MET A 18 -5.05 2.82 -0.35
CA MET A 18 -3.75 2.39 0.12
C MET A 18 -3.17 3.37 1.13
N THR A 19 -2.18 2.91 1.89
CA THR A 19 -1.40 3.74 2.81
C THR A 19 0.10 3.63 2.49
N SER A 20 0.86 4.55 3.07
CA SER A 20 2.32 4.63 3.06
C SER A 20 2.74 5.53 4.22
N PHE A 21 4.04 5.69 4.42
CA PHE A 21 4.57 6.68 5.35
C PHE A 21 3.94 8.05 5.07
N SER A 22 3.42 8.68 6.12
CA SER A 22 2.62 9.91 6.02
C SER A 22 3.51 11.16 5.97
N ASP A 23 2.96 12.26 5.46
CA ASP A 23 3.61 13.57 5.47
C ASP A 23 3.92 14.03 6.90
N GLN A 24 3.08 13.65 7.87
CA GLN A 24 3.33 13.91 9.28
C GLN A 24 4.53 13.13 9.80
N GLU A 25 4.66 11.84 9.44
CA GLU A 25 5.82 11.05 9.84
C GLU A 25 7.10 11.52 9.13
N GLU A 26 7.03 11.97 7.87
CA GLU A 26 8.12 12.65 7.16
C GLU A 26 8.54 13.95 7.86
N ALA A 27 7.57 14.70 8.40
CA ALA A 27 7.83 15.92 9.17
C ALA A 27 8.51 15.61 10.51
N ASP A 28 8.04 14.58 11.21
CA ASP A 28 8.57 14.15 12.51
C ASP A 28 10.06 13.74 12.40
N VAL A 29 10.47 13.17 11.26
CA VAL A 29 11.89 12.82 10.99
C VAL A 29 12.68 13.95 10.30
N GLY A 30 12.06 15.10 10.06
CA GLY A 30 12.71 16.28 9.48
C GLY A 30 13.06 16.15 7.98
N LEU A 31 12.41 15.24 7.26
CA LEU A 31 12.63 15.03 5.82
C LEU A 31 11.56 15.67 4.93
N LEU A 32 10.45 16.11 5.51
CA LEU A 32 9.43 16.83 4.76
C LEU A 32 10.02 18.08 4.07
N GLY A 33 9.81 18.18 2.75
CA GLY A 33 10.35 19.28 1.93
C GLY A 33 11.80 19.12 1.48
N THR A 34 12.53 18.10 1.97
CA THR A 34 13.87 17.75 1.46
C THR A 34 13.79 16.81 0.25
N LEU A 35 12.71 16.04 0.17
CA LEU A 35 12.42 15.12 -0.93
C LEU A 35 11.70 15.85 -2.07
N PRO A 36 11.87 15.41 -3.33
CA PRO A 36 11.17 16.01 -4.46
C PRO A 36 9.64 15.86 -4.39
N PHE A 37 9.18 14.83 -3.66
CA PHE A 37 7.79 14.56 -3.32
C PHE A 37 7.76 13.55 -2.17
N THR A 38 6.67 13.51 -1.40
CA THR A 38 6.39 12.41 -0.48
C THR A 38 5.56 11.33 -1.17
N ILE A 39 5.59 10.10 -0.64
CA ILE A 39 4.79 9.01 -1.20
C ILE A 39 3.29 9.30 -1.03
N GLU A 40 2.90 9.94 0.08
CA GLU A 40 1.54 10.41 0.35
C GLU A 40 0.98 11.27 -0.79
N GLN A 41 1.76 12.28 -1.18
CA GLN A 41 1.39 13.24 -2.21
C GLN A 41 1.36 12.57 -3.57
N GLU A 42 2.34 11.71 -3.85
CA GLU A 42 2.45 11.02 -5.13
C GLU A 42 1.30 10.03 -5.36
N ILE A 43 0.85 9.31 -4.32
CA ILE A 43 -0.33 8.44 -4.39
C ILE A 43 -1.57 9.25 -4.79
N ARG A 44 -1.82 10.37 -4.10
CA ARG A 44 -2.97 11.23 -4.40
C ARG A 44 -2.88 11.83 -5.80
N ARG A 45 -1.69 12.33 -6.19
CA ARG A 45 -1.45 12.93 -7.50
C ARG A 45 -1.70 11.96 -8.65
N ARG A 46 -1.40 10.67 -8.45
CA ARG A 46 -1.66 9.60 -9.44
C ARG A 46 -3.09 9.05 -9.38
N GLY A 47 -3.95 9.58 -8.51
CA GLY A 47 -5.36 9.22 -8.41
C GLY A 47 -5.65 8.03 -7.49
N GLY A 48 -4.72 7.64 -6.62
CA GLY A 48 -4.99 6.67 -5.55
C GLY A 48 -5.70 7.30 -4.36
N THR A 49 -6.46 6.49 -3.61
CA THR A 49 -7.16 6.93 -2.39
C THR A 49 -6.24 6.70 -1.19
N TYR A 50 -5.51 7.73 -0.78
CA TYR A 50 -4.60 7.63 0.36
C TYR A 50 -5.35 7.72 1.70
N THR A 51 -5.00 6.85 2.65
CA THR A 51 -5.41 6.96 4.06
C THR A 51 -4.20 6.83 5.01
N ALA A 52 -4.31 7.42 6.19
CA ALA A 52 -3.34 7.28 7.27
C ALA A 52 -4.07 7.10 8.62
N GLY A 53 -3.47 6.31 9.48
CA GLY A 53 -3.75 6.28 10.91
C GLY A 53 -2.89 7.30 11.66
N HIS A 54 -2.90 7.20 12.99
CA HIS A 54 -2.01 8.03 13.82
C HIS A 54 -0.53 7.73 13.51
N PRO A 55 0.34 8.76 13.48
CA PRO A 55 1.77 8.59 13.28
C PRO A 55 2.35 7.53 14.21
N TRP A 56 3.25 6.69 13.67
CA TRP A 56 3.97 5.65 14.40
C TRP A 56 3.10 4.53 15.00
N GLN A 57 1.79 4.55 14.77
CA GLN A 57 0.88 3.47 15.14
C GLN A 57 0.71 2.50 13.97
N GLN A 58 0.31 1.27 14.29
CA GLN A 58 -0.04 0.28 13.28
C GLN A 58 -1.23 0.77 12.44
N HIS A 59 -1.06 0.83 11.12
CA HIS A 59 -2.12 1.09 10.15
C HIS A 59 -1.86 0.32 8.86
N ILE A 60 -2.86 -0.42 8.38
CA ILE A 60 -2.80 -1.17 7.13
C ILE A 60 -4.04 -0.90 6.29
N GLU A 61 -3.86 -0.93 4.97
CA GLU A 61 -4.95 -0.88 4.01
C GLU A 61 -4.89 -2.08 3.08
N ILE A 62 -6.07 -2.61 2.76
CA ILE A 62 -6.23 -3.78 1.92
C ILE A 62 -7.30 -3.47 0.86
N THR A 63 -6.89 -3.38 -0.40
CA THR A 63 -7.80 -3.21 -1.55
C THR A 63 -7.50 -4.26 -2.59
N ASP A 64 -8.48 -5.08 -2.95
CA ASP A 64 -8.33 -6.23 -3.85
C ASP A 64 -7.14 -7.11 -3.44
N THR A 65 -6.09 -7.20 -4.27
CA THR A 65 -4.86 -7.95 -4.02
C THR A 65 -3.76 -7.11 -3.36
N LEU A 66 -3.92 -5.79 -3.30
CA LEU A 66 -2.96 -4.85 -2.72
C LEU A 66 -3.09 -4.82 -1.19
N ILE A 67 -1.97 -5.05 -0.50
CA ILE A 67 -1.82 -4.85 0.94
C ILE A 67 -0.75 -3.79 1.12
N THR A 68 -1.05 -2.76 1.91
CA THR A 68 -0.10 -1.69 2.25
C THR A 68 -0.08 -1.45 3.76
N GLY A 69 1.06 -1.03 4.28
CA GLY A 69 1.24 -0.67 5.68
C GLY A 69 1.93 0.68 5.78
N GLN A 70 1.53 1.49 6.75
CA GLN A 70 1.96 2.89 6.86
C GLN A 70 3.44 3.00 7.24
N ASN A 71 3.87 2.27 8.27
CA ASN A 71 5.15 2.46 8.94
C ASN A 71 5.70 1.13 9.51
N PRO A 72 6.87 1.10 10.16
CA PRO A 72 7.44 -0.13 10.73
C PRO A 72 6.55 -0.83 11.76
N ALA A 73 5.72 -0.10 12.52
CA ALA A 73 4.76 -0.71 13.44
C ALA A 73 3.69 -1.54 12.71
N SER A 74 3.53 -1.34 11.40
CA SER A 74 2.56 -2.03 10.55
C SER A 74 3.08 -3.33 9.93
N THR A 75 4.39 -3.63 10.05
CA THR A 75 5.03 -4.75 9.37
C THR A 75 4.43 -6.11 9.74
N ALA A 76 4.21 -6.37 11.03
CA ALA A 76 3.65 -7.64 11.49
C ALA A 76 2.26 -7.89 10.91
N ALA A 77 1.37 -6.90 10.99
CA ALA A 77 0.02 -6.99 10.45
C ALA A 77 0.01 -7.21 8.92
N VAL A 78 0.88 -6.52 8.16
CA VAL A 78 1.02 -6.77 6.72
C VAL A 78 1.44 -8.23 6.44
N ALA A 79 2.42 -8.74 7.17
CA ALA A 79 2.92 -10.10 7.01
C ALA A 79 1.86 -11.16 7.33
N GLU A 80 1.09 -10.96 8.40
CA GLU A 80 -0.02 -11.83 8.78
C GLU A 80 -1.10 -11.88 7.69
N GLN A 81 -1.48 -10.74 7.14
CA GLN A 81 -2.48 -10.66 6.07
C GLN A 81 -1.99 -11.33 4.78
N LEU A 82 -0.72 -11.16 4.44
CA LEU A 82 -0.11 -11.86 3.30
C LEU A 82 -0.11 -13.38 3.50
N ALA A 83 0.28 -13.86 4.67
CA ALA A 83 0.27 -15.28 4.99
C ALA A 83 -1.15 -15.87 4.92
N HIS A 84 -2.14 -15.15 5.45
CA HIS A 84 -3.55 -15.56 5.39
C HIS A 84 -4.05 -15.69 3.94
N ARG A 85 -3.71 -14.73 3.07
CA ARG A 85 -4.11 -14.73 1.66
C ARG A 85 -3.48 -15.85 0.84
N THR A 86 -2.21 -16.16 1.09
CA THR A 86 -1.53 -17.24 0.36
C THR A 86 -2.00 -18.62 0.80
N ALA A 87 -2.32 -18.81 2.08
CA ALA A 87 -2.91 -20.06 2.60
C ALA A 87 -4.32 -20.34 2.02
N THR A 88 -5.16 -19.31 1.90
CA THR A 88 -6.52 -19.43 1.38
C THR A 88 -6.55 -19.66 -0.15
N SER A 89 -5.67 -18.98 -0.90
CA SER A 89 -5.57 -19.12 -2.36
C SER A 89 -5.09 -20.52 -2.78
N SER A 90 -4.15 -21.11 -2.04
CA SER A 90 -3.62 -22.45 -2.31
C SER A 90 -4.67 -23.56 -2.09
N THR A 91 -5.60 -23.35 -1.17
CA THR A 91 -6.67 -24.32 -0.85
C THR A 91 -7.79 -24.33 -1.91
N SER A 92 -8.09 -23.17 -2.52
CA SER A 92 -9.13 -23.06 -3.55
C SER A 92 -8.72 -23.68 -4.88
N ALA A 93 -7.44 -23.57 -5.27
CA ALA A 93 -6.94 -24.12 -6.53
C ALA A 93 -6.94 -25.67 -6.54
N ILE A 94 -6.65 -26.31 -5.41
CA ILE A 94 -6.59 -27.78 -5.30
C ILE A 94 -7.99 -28.42 -5.40
N ARG A 95 -9.05 -27.76 -4.91
CA ARG A 95 -10.42 -28.31 -4.95
C ARG A 95 -11.11 -28.14 -6.31
N SER A 96 -10.68 -27.20 -7.15
CA SER A 96 -11.27 -26.98 -8.49
C SER A 96 -10.79 -27.96 -9.56
N GLY A 97 -9.64 -28.62 -9.36
CA GLY A 97 -9.08 -29.61 -10.29
C GLY A 97 -9.54 -31.04 -10.05
N LEU A 98 -10.39 -31.28 -9.04
CA LEU A 98 -10.95 -32.59 -8.71
C LEU A 98 -12.43 -32.65 -9.10
N ARG A 99 -12.72 -32.56 -10.41
CA ARG A 99 -13.99 -32.94 -11.02
C ARG A 99 -13.73 -33.63 -12.35
#